data_AF-A0A5B8RSP8-F1
#
_entry.id   AF-A0A5B8RSP8-F1
#
_cell.length_a   1.000
_cell.length_b   1.000
_cell.length_c   1.000
_cell.angle_alpha   90.00
_cell.angle_beta   90.00
_cell.angle_gamma   90.00
#
_symmetry.space_group_name_H-M   'P 1'
#
loop_
_entity.id
_entity.type
_entity.pdbx_description
1 polymer ?
#
loop_
_entity_poly.entity_id
_entity_poly.type
_entity_poly.pdbx_seq_one_letter_code
_entity_poly.pdbx_strand_id
1 'polypeptide(L)'
;MKLFSFPQAMLEKAIARRLLTLEAPQRAWFNERWQQKPYKKAFIERKAMPLVTLVAKGKTWDDATFDETLQAWDVQFHEAEAAVLRPLVEGDGLLQLMQKNLPPERADKLLARLAQRPAGAPQTR
;
A
#
# COMPACT_ATOMS: atom_id res chain seq x y z
N MET A 1 -5.56 19.86 -8.29
CA MET A 1 -4.76 18.79 -8.91
C MET A 1 -5.65 17.58 -9.16
N LYS A 2 -5.71 17.05 -10.40
CA LYS A 2 -6.41 15.78 -10.67
C LYS A 2 -5.60 14.66 -10.00
N LEU A 3 -6.09 14.15 -8.87
CA LEU A 3 -5.59 12.91 -8.27
C LEU A 3 -5.57 11.84 -9.36
N PHE A 4 -4.48 11.10 -9.45
CA PHE A 4 -4.39 9.93 -10.29
C PHE A 4 -5.61 9.02 -10.00
N SER A 5 -6.50 8.85 -10.99
CA SER A 5 -7.72 8.07 -10.80
C SER A 5 -7.44 6.62 -11.18
N PHE A 6 -6.83 5.87 -10.25
CA PHE A 6 -6.76 4.42 -10.39
C PHE A 6 -8.16 3.83 -10.18
N PRO A 7 -8.64 2.90 -11.01
CA PRO A 7 -9.95 2.29 -10.80
C PRO A 7 -9.98 1.56 -9.45
N GLN A 8 -10.79 2.08 -8.51
CA GLN A 8 -10.90 1.51 -7.17
C GLN A 8 -11.27 0.01 -7.20
N ALA A 9 -12.17 -0.38 -8.09
CA ALA A 9 -12.56 -1.78 -8.26
C ALA A 9 -11.36 -2.70 -8.65
N MET A 10 -10.41 -2.18 -9.44
CA MET A 10 -9.19 -2.93 -9.77
C MET A 10 -8.27 -3.06 -8.55
N LEU A 11 -8.15 -2.00 -7.75
CA LEU A 11 -7.37 -2.02 -6.51
C LEU A 11 -7.95 -3.02 -5.51
N GLU A 12 -9.26 -2.99 -5.31
CA GLU A 12 -9.95 -3.94 -4.44
C GLU A 12 -9.77 -5.38 -4.91
N LYS A 13 -9.83 -5.63 -6.23
CA LYS A 13 -9.59 -6.96 -6.80
C LYS A 13 -8.15 -7.42 -6.61
N ALA A 14 -7.17 -6.53 -6.74
CA ALA A 14 -5.77 -6.86 -6.45
C ALA A 14 -5.58 -7.22 -4.97
N ILE A 15 -6.12 -6.41 -4.06
CA ILE A 15 -6.06 -6.69 -2.62
C ILE A 15 -6.73 -8.02 -2.28
N ALA A 16 -7.91 -8.29 -2.84
CA ALA A 16 -8.62 -9.56 -2.63
C ALA A 16 -7.81 -10.77 -3.13
N ARG A 17 -7.07 -10.63 -4.24
CA ARG A 17 -6.15 -11.68 -4.71
C ARG A 17 -4.96 -11.87 -3.77
N ARG A 18 -4.37 -10.78 -3.27
CA ARG A 18 -3.23 -10.82 -2.33
C ARG A 18 -3.57 -11.43 -0.99
N LEU A 19 -4.80 -11.24 -0.53
CA LEU A 19 -5.30 -11.87 0.67
C LEU A 19 -5.13 -13.40 0.62
N LEU A 20 -5.30 -14.02 -0.56
CA LEU A 20 -5.19 -15.47 -0.72
C LEU A 20 -3.75 -15.99 -0.55
N THR A 21 -2.75 -15.13 -0.77
CA THR A 21 -1.32 -15.46 -0.70
C THR A 21 -0.67 -15.08 0.64
N LEU A 22 -1.42 -14.47 1.56
CA LEU A 22 -0.93 -14.16 2.90
C LEU A 22 -0.75 -15.42 3.75
N GLU A 23 0.17 -15.34 4.72
CA GLU A 23 0.33 -16.36 5.76
C GLU A 23 -0.95 -16.50 6.60
N ALA A 24 -1.22 -17.69 7.14
CA ALA A 24 -2.50 -18.00 7.77
C ALA A 24 -2.92 -17.01 8.89
N PRO A 25 -2.04 -16.58 9.82
CA PRO A 25 -2.41 -15.60 10.85
C PRO A 25 -2.73 -14.23 10.28
N GLN A 26 -1.92 -13.74 9.34
CA GLN A 26 -2.11 -12.46 8.66
C GLN A 26 -3.39 -12.45 7.82
N ARG A 27 -3.64 -13.53 7.09
CA ARG A 27 -4.82 -13.72 6.25
C ARG A 27 -6.10 -13.68 7.07
N ALA A 28 -6.15 -14.42 8.19
CA ALA A 28 -7.32 -14.44 9.08
C ALA A 28 -7.63 -13.04 9.63
N TRP A 29 -6.61 -12.38 10.19
CA TRP A 29 -6.74 -11.03 10.76
C TRP A 29 -7.21 -10.00 9.73
N PHE A 30 -6.63 -10.02 8.52
CA PHE A 30 -6.97 -9.07 7.47
C PHE A 30 -8.33 -9.36 6.87
N ASN A 31 -8.69 -10.63 6.65
CA ASN A 31 -9.97 -11.01 6.08
C ASN A 31 -11.16 -10.60 6.97
N GLU A 32 -11.06 -10.82 8.28
CA GLU A 32 -12.09 -10.39 9.25
C GLU A 32 -12.38 -8.89 9.13
N ARG A 33 -11.32 -8.07 9.02
CA ARG A 33 -11.44 -6.61 8.89
C ARG A 33 -11.85 -6.19 7.48
N TRP A 34 -11.35 -6.87 6.46
CA TRP A 34 -11.66 -6.59 5.05
C TRP A 34 -13.15 -6.76 4.73
N GLN A 35 -13.85 -7.66 5.44
CA GLN A 35 -15.30 -7.82 5.32
C GLN A 35 -16.09 -6.66 5.95
N GLN A 36 -15.48 -5.90 6.85
CA GLN A 36 -16.12 -4.73 7.46
C GLN A 36 -16.07 -3.55 6.49
N LYS A 37 -17.24 -3.15 5.94
CA LYS A 37 -17.38 -1.98 5.06
C LYS A 37 -16.62 -0.73 5.52
N PRO A 38 -16.69 -0.27 6.79
CA PRO A 38 -15.97 0.92 7.22
C PRO A 38 -14.45 0.74 7.16
N TYR A 39 -13.94 -0.43 7.56
CA TYR A 39 -12.50 -0.73 7.48
C TYR A 39 -12.03 -0.79 6.04
N LYS A 40 -12.72 -1.54 5.18
CA LYS A 40 -12.38 -1.65 3.75
C LYS A 40 -12.30 -0.28 3.08
N LYS A 41 -13.30 0.57 3.31
CA LYS A 41 -13.32 1.94 2.77
C LYS A 41 -12.12 2.75 3.26
N ALA A 42 -11.88 2.78 4.57
CA ALA A 42 -10.76 3.53 5.15
C ALA A 42 -9.40 3.01 4.67
N PHE A 43 -9.23 1.68 4.56
CA PHE A 43 -8.02 1.06 4.05
C PHE A 43 -7.74 1.46 2.60
N ILE A 44 -8.76 1.40 1.74
CA ILE A 44 -8.63 1.83 0.34
C ILE A 44 -8.27 3.31 0.25
N GLU A 45 -9.04 4.18 0.89
CA GLU A 45 -8.91 5.63 0.72
C GLU A 45 -7.65 6.20 1.37
N ARG A 46 -7.28 5.71 2.56
CA ARG A 46 -6.19 6.29 3.36
C ARG A 46 -4.86 5.56 3.22
N LYS A 47 -4.87 4.28 2.81
CA LYS A 47 -3.65 3.46 2.73
C LYS A 47 -3.36 3.03 1.29
N ALA A 48 -4.25 2.28 0.66
CA ALA A 48 -3.94 1.67 -0.64
C ALA A 48 -3.88 2.71 -1.78
N MET A 49 -4.83 3.64 -1.86
CA MET A 49 -4.89 4.63 -2.95
C MET A 49 -3.72 5.64 -2.91
N PRO A 50 -3.30 6.17 -1.74
CA PRO A 50 -2.11 7.01 -1.67
C PRO A 50 -0.83 6.25 -2.08
N LEU A 51 -0.67 4.98 -1.67
CA LEU A 51 0.46 4.16 -2.12
C LEU A 51 0.48 4.01 -3.64
N VAL A 52 -0.66 3.69 -4.24
CA VAL A 52 -0.80 3.61 -5.70
C VAL A 52 -0.42 4.94 -6.35
N THR A 53 -0.81 6.06 -5.77
CA THR A 53 -0.46 7.40 -6.28
C THR A 53 1.04 7.64 -6.20
N LEU A 54 1.68 7.35 -5.06
CA LEU A 54 3.13 7.46 -4.88
C LEU A 54 3.89 6.57 -5.88
N VAL A 55 3.44 5.35 -6.12
CA VAL A 55 4.05 4.45 -7.12
C VAL A 55 3.84 4.97 -8.55
N ALA A 56 2.62 5.40 -8.89
CA ALA A 56 2.25 5.81 -10.25
C ALA A 56 2.87 7.15 -10.68
N LYS A 57 2.88 8.12 -9.76
CA LYS A 57 3.32 9.50 -9.99
C LYS A 57 4.74 9.75 -9.52
N GLY A 58 5.21 8.95 -8.55
CA GLY A 58 6.56 9.05 -8.04
C GLY A 58 7.60 8.97 -9.13
N LYS A 59 7.40 8.23 -10.23
CA LYS A 59 8.36 8.22 -11.35
C LYS A 59 8.49 9.54 -12.13
N THR A 60 7.53 10.47 -12.00
CA THR A 60 7.51 11.76 -12.72
C THR A 60 7.79 12.96 -11.81
N TRP A 61 7.77 12.76 -10.50
CA TRP A 61 8.03 13.83 -9.54
C TRP A 61 9.53 14.02 -9.30
N ASP A 62 9.91 15.24 -8.96
CA ASP A 62 11.19 15.53 -8.32
C ASP A 62 11.24 14.94 -6.90
N ASP A 63 12.43 14.87 -6.32
CA ASP A 63 12.64 14.26 -5.01
C ASP A 63 11.92 15.01 -3.88
N ALA A 64 11.87 16.34 -3.93
CA ALA A 64 11.22 17.15 -2.89
C ALA A 64 9.71 16.88 -2.86
N THR A 65 9.04 16.93 -4.03
CA THR A 65 7.61 16.62 -4.13
C THR A 65 7.30 15.19 -3.65
N PHE A 66 8.15 14.21 -3.98
CA PHE A 66 7.97 12.83 -3.54
C PHE A 66 8.10 12.69 -2.03
N ASP A 67 9.15 13.27 -1.44
CA ASP A 67 9.41 13.19 -0.01
C ASP A 67 8.35 13.93 0.82
N GLU A 68 7.91 15.12 0.38
CA GLU A 68 6.79 15.83 1.00
C GLU A 68 5.50 15.02 0.96
N THR A 69 5.18 14.43 -0.19
CA THR A 69 3.97 13.60 -0.33
C THR A 69 4.06 12.33 0.52
N LEU A 70 5.23 11.70 0.55
CA LEU A 70 5.49 10.54 1.39
C LEU A 70 5.38 10.89 2.88
N GLN A 71 5.88 12.05 3.29
CA GLN A 71 5.80 12.55 4.66
C GLN A 71 4.35 12.87 5.06
N ALA A 72 3.60 13.53 4.17
CA ALA A 72 2.17 13.83 4.37
C ALA A 72 1.31 12.56 4.45
N TRP A 73 1.75 11.46 3.83
CA TRP A 73 1.15 10.15 3.99
C TRP A 73 1.54 9.50 5.32
N ASP A 74 1.14 10.15 6.41
CA ASP A 74 1.40 9.76 7.79
C ASP A 74 0.44 8.68 8.28
N VAL A 75 0.62 7.46 7.78
CA VAL A 75 -0.17 6.28 8.17
C VAL A 75 0.73 5.16 8.68
N GLN A 76 0.18 4.37 9.59
CA GLN A 76 0.84 3.19 10.17
C GLN A 76 0.19 1.90 9.67
N PHE A 77 0.97 0.83 9.61
CA PHE A 77 0.52 -0.46 9.06
C PHE A 77 0.62 -1.59 10.08
N HIS A 78 -0.47 -2.34 10.23
CA HIS A 78 -0.39 -3.69 10.76
C HIS A 78 0.38 -4.59 9.80
N GLU A 79 0.91 -5.70 10.31
CA GLU A 79 1.72 -6.61 9.51
C GLU A 79 1.00 -7.13 8.27
N ALA A 80 -0.23 -7.60 8.45
CA ALA A 80 -1.05 -8.10 7.35
C ALA A 80 -1.39 -7.01 6.32
N GLU A 81 -1.59 -5.76 6.75
CA GLU A 81 -1.82 -4.63 5.85
C GLU A 81 -0.59 -4.33 4.98
N ALA A 82 0.59 -4.30 5.61
CA ALA A 82 1.86 -4.11 4.91
C ALA A 82 2.13 -5.27 3.94
N ALA A 83 1.87 -6.52 4.35
CA ALA A 83 2.06 -7.71 3.53
C ALA A 83 1.14 -7.71 2.27
N VAL A 84 -0.10 -7.21 2.39
CA VAL A 84 -1.02 -7.04 1.25
C VAL A 84 -0.51 -5.98 0.27
N LEU A 85 0.11 -4.91 0.77
CA LEU A 85 0.51 -3.75 -0.04
C LEU A 85 1.94 -3.83 -0.57
N ARG A 86 2.86 -4.54 0.08
CA ARG A 86 4.26 -4.72 -0.35
C ARG A 86 4.41 -5.12 -1.83
N PRO A 87 3.65 -6.10 -2.35
CA PRO A 87 3.74 -6.49 -3.74
C PRO A 87 3.39 -5.37 -4.73
N LEU A 88 2.61 -4.37 -4.30
CA LEU A 88 2.27 -3.18 -5.09
C LEU A 88 3.44 -2.22 -5.28
N VAL A 89 4.50 -2.36 -4.48
CA VAL A 89 5.77 -1.61 -4.58
C VAL A 89 6.86 -2.46 -5.24
N GLU A 90 6.87 -3.76 -4.98
CA GLU A 90 7.90 -4.71 -5.48
C GLU A 90 7.71 -5.12 -6.95
N GLY A 91 6.52 -4.91 -7.51
CA GLY A 91 6.29 -5.11 -8.96
C GLY A 91 5.50 -6.34 -9.31
N ASP A 92 4.90 -6.98 -8.30
CA ASP A 92 4.14 -8.18 -8.52
C ASP A 92 2.71 -7.84 -8.97
N GLY A 93 2.37 -8.23 -10.19
CA GLY A 93 1.00 -8.18 -10.73
C GLY A 93 0.53 -6.80 -11.22
N LEU A 94 -0.69 -6.40 -10.81
CA LEU A 94 -1.52 -5.34 -11.41
C LEU A 94 -0.80 -3.98 -11.64
N LEU A 95 0.19 -3.63 -10.83
CA LEU A 95 0.93 -2.37 -10.90
C LEU A 95 2.31 -2.49 -11.54
N GLN A 96 2.70 -3.66 -12.04
CA GLN A 96 3.99 -3.87 -12.70
C GLN A 96 4.25 -2.85 -13.83
N LEU A 97 3.20 -2.55 -14.61
CA LEU A 97 3.27 -1.54 -15.68
C LEU A 97 3.40 -0.10 -15.15
N MET A 98 2.90 0.15 -13.93
CA MET A 98 2.91 1.47 -13.32
C MET A 98 4.25 1.79 -12.66
N GLN A 99 4.90 0.78 -12.09
CA GLN A 99 6.24 0.85 -11.53
C GLN A 99 7.36 0.92 -12.55
N LYS A 100 7.07 0.68 -13.83
CA LYS A 100 8.07 0.82 -14.89
C LYS A 100 8.72 2.20 -14.76
N ASN A 101 9.99 2.21 -14.37
CA ASN A 101 10.85 3.36 -14.09
C ASN A 101 10.69 4.07 -12.74
N LEU A 102 10.11 3.44 -11.70
CA LEU A 102 10.23 3.97 -10.33
C LEU A 102 11.69 3.82 -9.86
N PRO A 103 12.36 4.90 -9.41
CA PRO A 103 13.72 4.80 -8.87
C PRO A 103 13.76 3.82 -7.68
N PRO A 104 14.80 2.97 -7.58
CA PRO A 104 14.91 1.97 -6.53
C PRO A 104 14.89 2.60 -5.13
N GLU A 105 15.57 3.74 -4.95
CA GLU A 105 15.58 4.48 -3.67
C GLU A 105 14.18 4.91 -3.22
N ARG A 106 13.28 5.23 -4.16
CA ARG A 106 11.89 5.58 -3.86
C ARG A 106 11.07 4.35 -3.51
N ALA A 107 11.33 3.21 -4.15
CA ALA A 107 10.73 1.94 -3.76
C ALA A 107 11.15 1.55 -2.33
N ASP A 108 12.43 1.69 -1.99
CA ASP A 108 12.94 1.44 -0.63
C ASP A 108 12.29 2.35 0.42
N LYS A 109 12.14 3.65 0.13
CA LYS A 109 11.42 4.58 0.99
C LYS A 109 9.96 4.17 1.22
N LEU A 110 9.27 3.66 0.19
CA LEU A 110 7.90 3.15 0.32
C LEU A 110 7.84 1.86 1.13
N LEU A 111 8.78 0.93 0.93
CA LEU A 111 8.87 -0.30 1.71
C LEU A 111 9.17 0.01 3.19
N ALA A 112 10.04 0.99 3.46
CA ALA A 112 10.31 1.48 4.81
C ALA A 112 9.06 2.09 5.45
N ARG A 113 8.26 2.88 4.70
CA ARG A 113 6.98 3.41 5.18
C ARG A 113 5.99 2.29 5.52
N LEU A 114 5.88 1.25 4.68
CA LEU A 114 5.04 0.08 4.95
C LEU A 114 5.50 -0.72 6.20
N ALA A 115 6.78 -0.64 6.55
CA ALA A 115 7.32 -1.28 7.75
C ALA A 115 7.03 -0.49 9.04
N GLN A 116 6.58 0.77 8.97
CA GLN A 116 6.26 1.57 10.14
C GLN A 116 5.02 1.02 10.86
N ARG A 117 5.24 0.57 12.10
CA ARG A 117 4.21 -0.04 12.94
C ARG A 117 3.54 0.98 13.85
N PRO A 118 2.26 0.77 14.21
CA PRO A 118 1.68 1.50 15.33
C PRO A 118 2.45 1.23 16.60
N ALA A 119 2.73 2.29 17.36
CA ALA A 119 3.30 2.17 18.70
C ALA A 119 2.34 1.33 19.56
N GLY A 120 2.70 0.07 19.83
CA GLY A 120 1.87 -0.86 20.60
C GLY A 120 1.28 -2.05 19.81
N ALA A 121 1.57 -2.20 18.52
CA ALA A 121 1.18 -3.42 17.81
C ALA A 121 1.99 -4.62 18.34
N PRO A 122 1.33 -5.70 18.84
CA PRO A 122 2.04 -6.89 19.28
C PRO A 122 2.81 -7.49 18.10
N GLN A 123 4.12 -7.63 18.27
CA GLN A 123 4.94 -8.45 17.39
C GLN A 123 4.48 -9.89 17.60
N THR A 124 3.61 -10.39 16.73
CA THR A 124 3.32 -11.82 16.66
C THR A 124 4.63 -12.52 16.29
N ARG A 125 5.28 -13.07 17.32
CA ARG A 125 6.43 -13.96 17.20
C ARG A 125 6.00 -15.31 16.65
#